data_AF-A0A9E6MCP4-F1
#
_entry.id   AF-A0A9E6MCP4-F1
#
_cell.length_a   1.000
_cell.length_b   1.000
_cell.length_c   1.000
_cell.angle_alpha   90.00
_cell.angle_beta   90.00
_cell.angle_gamma   90.00
#
_symmetry.space_group_name_H-M   'P 1'
#
loop_
_entity.id
_entity.type
_entity.pdbx_description
1 polymer ?
#
loop_
_entity_poly.entity_id
_entity_poly.type
_entity_poly.pdbx_seq_one_letter_code
_entity_poly.pdbx_strand_id
1 'polypeptide(L)'
;MRYQRVPTKTSVLFRAGVWLRTLFLSLLITVSGVPVSALSEADYSTNNIFIYQKGGNASCSSSGSGSQVSGNSNVAKMWNYFISKGLNDQQAAGILGNIQEESGFSPFRQEGTYINDFTKGGYGIVQWTGPRRTAIVDALTSKYPDIMAKYFNKQYGGATSKANGYVPEGISVEDNDKILAVELDFLYQESTTRTVRSGYGVSGASEWDSIKAASSIKAASDVWLYSFERPLDQSPAHAQKRADNGQKIYDELKGTTPSAGASTTTGGTTTQSTGTCS
;
A
#
# COMPACT_ATOMS: atom_id res chain seq x y z
N MET A 1 -77.26 41.61 -12.62
CA MET A 1 -78.30 41.05 -13.53
C MET A 1 -78.32 39.53 -13.40
N ARG A 2 -79.41 38.84 -13.79
CA ARG A 2 -79.57 37.37 -13.71
C ARG A 2 -79.61 36.75 -15.12
N TYR A 3 -78.82 35.69 -15.32
CA TYR A 3 -79.20 34.37 -15.86
C TYR A 3 -80.19 34.28 -17.07
N GLN A 4 -79.79 33.65 -18.19
CA GLN A 4 -80.32 32.34 -18.68
C GLN A 4 -79.79 31.85 -20.06
N ARG A 5 -79.33 30.57 -20.10
CA ARG A 5 -79.55 29.49 -21.12
C ARG A 5 -79.02 29.68 -22.59
N VAL A 6 -78.31 28.76 -23.29
CA VAL A 6 -77.97 27.29 -23.22
C VAL A 6 -79.12 26.33 -23.62
N PRO A 7 -78.94 25.16 -24.33
CA PRO A 7 -77.84 24.56 -25.13
C PRO A 7 -78.27 24.41 -26.64
N THR A 8 -77.90 23.49 -27.57
CA THR A 8 -77.02 22.29 -27.75
C THR A 8 -76.71 22.13 -29.28
N LYS A 9 -75.70 21.39 -29.80
CA LYS A 9 -75.69 19.93 -30.17
C LYS A 9 -74.30 19.57 -30.75
N THR A 10 -73.56 18.54 -30.25
CA THR A 10 -73.40 17.15 -30.80
C THR A 10 -73.22 17.04 -32.33
N SER A 11 -72.29 16.26 -32.91
CA SER A 11 -71.20 15.35 -32.44
C SER A 11 -70.22 15.12 -33.65
N VAL A 12 -69.07 14.43 -33.61
CA VAL A 12 -68.78 12.98 -33.42
C VAL A 12 -67.25 12.78 -33.28
N LEU A 13 -66.80 11.74 -32.55
CA LEU A 13 -65.39 11.30 -32.49
C LEU A 13 -65.04 10.32 -33.62
N PHE A 14 -63.85 10.44 -34.23
CA PHE A 14 -63.16 9.29 -34.81
C PHE A 14 -61.63 9.41 -34.70
N ARG A 15 -60.93 8.27 -34.76
CA ARG A 15 -59.48 8.11 -34.52
C ARG A 15 -58.74 7.73 -35.80
N ALA A 16 -57.47 8.15 -35.96
CA ALA A 16 -56.34 7.32 -36.44
C ALA A 16 -55.04 8.14 -36.65
N GLY A 17 -53.89 7.45 -36.69
CA GLY A 17 -52.80 7.81 -37.62
C GLY A 17 -51.62 8.64 -37.10
N VAL A 18 -50.76 8.08 -36.24
CA VAL A 18 -49.38 8.58 -36.05
C VAL A 18 -48.48 7.96 -37.13
N TRP A 19 -47.75 8.77 -37.90
CA TRP A 19 -46.50 8.35 -38.58
C TRP A 19 -45.55 9.53 -38.79
N LEU A 20 -44.53 9.64 -37.94
CA LEU A 20 -43.39 10.55 -38.12
C LEU A 20 -42.30 9.83 -38.92
N ARG A 21 -41.81 10.42 -40.01
CA ARG A 21 -40.71 9.84 -40.82
C ARG A 21 -39.37 10.49 -40.45
N THR A 22 -38.52 9.76 -39.74
CA THR A 22 -37.12 10.11 -39.49
C THR A 22 -36.24 9.70 -40.67
N LEU A 23 -35.25 10.53 -41.02
CA LEU A 23 -34.29 10.27 -42.08
C LEU A 23 -33.03 9.64 -41.45
N PHE A 24 -32.69 8.40 -41.81
CA PHE A 24 -31.42 7.79 -41.41
C PHE A 24 -30.33 8.11 -42.45
N LEU A 25 -29.21 8.68 -42.00
CA LEU A 25 -28.01 8.90 -42.81
C LEU A 25 -26.84 8.10 -42.21
N SER A 26 -26.47 7.00 -42.86
CA SER A 26 -25.43 6.08 -42.37
C SER A 26 -24.04 6.49 -42.85
N LEU A 27 -23.25 7.06 -41.94
CA LEU A 27 -21.82 7.32 -42.15
C LEU A 27 -21.01 6.03 -42.03
N LEU A 28 -20.49 5.52 -43.15
CA LEU A 28 -19.54 4.40 -43.14
C LEU A 28 -18.15 4.91 -42.72
N ILE A 29 -17.71 4.51 -41.52
CA ILE A 29 -16.33 4.73 -41.04
C ILE A 29 -15.49 3.50 -41.40
N THR A 30 -14.67 3.61 -42.44
CA THR A 30 -13.70 2.56 -42.81
C THR A 30 -12.47 2.66 -41.93
N VAL A 31 -12.41 1.85 -40.86
CA VAL A 31 -11.23 1.77 -39.98
C VAL A 31 -10.15 0.91 -40.63
N SER A 32 -9.19 1.55 -41.30
CA SER A 32 -7.93 0.90 -41.70
C SER A 32 -7.05 0.70 -40.46
N GLY A 33 -6.87 -0.56 -40.04
CA GLY A 33 -6.05 -0.90 -38.87
C GLY A 33 -4.58 -0.57 -39.10
N VAL A 34 -4.06 0.43 -38.38
CA VAL A 34 -2.61 0.66 -38.26
C VAL A 34 -1.98 -0.41 -37.36
N PRO A 35 -0.79 -0.95 -37.69
CA PRO A 35 -0.09 -1.87 -36.81
C PRO A 35 0.42 -1.10 -35.58
N VAL A 36 -0.16 -1.39 -34.41
CA VAL A 36 0.32 -0.86 -33.13
C VAL A 36 1.64 -1.56 -32.80
N SER A 37 2.74 -0.82 -32.95
CA SER A 37 4.03 -1.24 -32.40
C SER A 37 3.95 -1.22 -30.86
N ALA A 38 4.61 -2.17 -30.20
CA ALA A 38 4.68 -2.15 -28.75
C ALA A 38 5.38 -0.87 -28.26
N LEU A 39 4.75 -0.16 -27.33
CA LEU A 39 5.35 0.97 -26.64
C LEU A 39 6.50 0.49 -25.73
N SER A 40 7.42 1.39 -25.44
CA SER A 40 8.64 1.09 -24.69
C SER A 40 8.39 1.10 -23.18
N GLU A 41 9.31 0.52 -22.41
CA GLU A 41 9.19 0.42 -20.95
C GLU A 41 9.10 1.79 -20.24
N ALA A 42 9.53 2.87 -20.88
CA ALA A 42 9.39 4.24 -20.39
C ALA A 42 7.93 4.76 -20.39
N ASP A 43 7.09 4.27 -21.31
CA ASP A 43 5.76 4.81 -21.60
C ASP A 43 4.69 4.43 -20.54
N TYR A 44 5.03 3.49 -19.65
CA TYR A 44 4.18 3.06 -18.53
C TYR A 44 4.16 4.04 -17.35
N SER A 45 5.10 4.99 -17.30
CA SER A 45 5.26 5.94 -16.19
C SER A 45 4.11 6.93 -15.99
N THR A 46 3.20 7.07 -16.97
CA THR A 46 2.17 8.12 -16.99
C THR A 46 0.73 7.64 -17.23
N ASN A 47 0.50 6.35 -17.51
CA ASN A 47 -0.82 5.84 -17.93
C ASN A 47 -1.54 5.10 -16.80
N ASN A 48 -2.43 5.83 -16.12
CA ASN A 48 -3.10 5.46 -14.86
C ASN A 48 -4.19 4.38 -15.03
N ILE A 49 -3.81 3.14 -15.34
CA ILE A 49 -4.70 2.01 -15.65
C ILE A 49 -4.67 0.96 -14.53
N PHE A 50 -5.86 0.62 -13.99
CA PHE A 50 -6.03 -0.48 -13.04
C PHE A 50 -6.10 -1.83 -13.76
N ILE A 51 -5.33 -2.82 -13.30
CA ILE A 51 -5.42 -4.20 -13.82
C ILE A 51 -6.61 -4.93 -13.19
N TYR A 52 -7.72 -4.99 -13.94
CA TYR A 52 -8.79 -5.95 -13.71
C TYR A 52 -8.33 -7.36 -14.12
N GLN A 53 -8.41 -8.34 -13.21
CA GLN A 53 -8.10 -9.73 -13.54
C GLN A 53 -9.19 -10.35 -14.43
N LYS A 54 -8.90 -10.49 -15.73
CA LYS A 54 -9.79 -11.16 -16.70
C LYS A 54 -9.75 -12.69 -16.53
N GLY A 55 -10.44 -13.19 -15.50
CA GLY A 55 -10.59 -14.63 -15.24
C GLY A 55 -11.63 -15.01 -14.18
N GLY A 56 -12.45 -14.06 -13.73
CA GLY A 56 -13.35 -14.29 -12.59
C GLY A 56 -14.46 -15.30 -12.87
N ASN A 57 -14.34 -16.49 -12.27
CA ASN A 57 -15.52 -17.24 -11.84
C ASN A 57 -16.00 -16.65 -10.50
N ALA A 58 -17.28 -16.35 -10.37
CA ALA A 58 -17.83 -15.70 -9.19
C ALA A 58 -18.08 -16.72 -8.07
N SER A 59 -17.15 -16.80 -7.11
CA SER A 59 -17.37 -17.51 -5.84
C SER A 59 -17.04 -16.58 -4.67
N CYS A 60 -17.84 -16.67 -3.61
CA CYS A 60 -17.64 -15.92 -2.38
C CYS A 60 -16.74 -16.70 -1.40
N SER A 61 -16.05 -15.96 -0.52
CA SER A 61 -15.04 -16.47 0.43
C SER A 61 -13.72 -16.90 -0.24
N SER A 62 -12.58 -16.91 0.46
CA SER A 62 -12.35 -16.78 1.91
C SER A 62 -11.09 -15.95 2.24
N SER A 63 -10.86 -15.69 3.53
CA SER A 63 -9.76 -14.86 4.04
C SER A 63 -8.37 -15.45 3.76
N GLY A 64 -7.71 -14.98 2.72
CA GLY A 64 -6.28 -15.24 2.47
C GLY A 64 -5.39 -14.29 3.28
N SER A 65 -5.02 -14.68 4.51
CA SER A 65 -4.25 -13.84 5.45
C SER A 65 -2.77 -13.68 5.08
N GLY A 66 -2.49 -12.86 4.07
CA GLY A 66 -1.16 -12.29 3.81
C GLY A 66 -1.29 -10.83 3.37
N SER A 67 -0.78 -9.89 4.16
CA SER A 67 -0.81 -8.46 3.83
C SER A 67 0.08 -8.15 2.63
N GLN A 68 -0.47 -8.22 1.42
CA GLN A 68 0.24 -7.88 0.20
C GLN A 68 0.63 -6.40 0.21
N VAL A 69 1.94 -6.13 0.28
CA VAL A 69 2.50 -4.79 0.09
C VAL A 69 2.43 -4.38 -1.39
N SER A 70 2.32 -3.07 -1.66
CA SER A 70 2.17 -2.54 -3.02
C SER A 70 2.83 -1.18 -3.19
N GLY A 71 3.45 -0.94 -4.34
CA GLY A 71 4.21 0.28 -4.66
C GLY A 71 5.63 0.00 -5.17
N ASN A 72 6.28 1.02 -5.75
CA ASN A 72 7.51 0.84 -6.54
C ASN A 72 8.81 0.94 -5.71
N SER A 73 8.72 1.08 -4.40
CA SER A 73 9.84 1.12 -3.45
C SER A 73 9.38 0.68 -2.06
N ASN A 74 10.30 0.34 -1.16
CA ASN A 74 9.93 -0.02 0.22
C ASN A 74 9.23 1.14 0.95
N VAL A 75 9.62 2.40 0.70
CA VAL A 75 8.93 3.58 1.24
C VAL A 75 7.47 3.63 0.80
N ALA A 76 7.21 3.45 -0.51
CA ALA A 76 5.85 3.45 -1.04
C ALA A 76 5.03 2.25 -0.52
N LYS A 77 5.66 1.08 -0.36
CA LYS A 77 5.05 -0.14 0.20
C LYS A 77 4.61 0.06 1.66
N MET A 78 5.49 0.64 2.48
CA MET A 78 5.20 0.97 3.88
C MET A 78 4.14 2.09 3.99
N TRP A 79 4.23 3.14 3.16
CA TRP A 79 3.24 4.21 3.08
C TRP A 79 1.85 3.65 2.77
N ASN A 80 1.70 2.92 1.67
CA ASN A 80 0.43 2.33 1.25
C ASN A 80 -0.13 1.38 2.30
N TYR A 81 0.73 0.62 2.99
CA TYR A 81 0.33 -0.19 4.13
C TYR A 81 -0.22 0.67 5.28
N PHE A 82 0.49 1.70 5.73
CA PHE A 82 0.03 2.58 6.83
C PHE A 82 -1.27 3.33 6.50
N ILE A 83 -1.43 3.82 5.27
CA ILE A 83 -2.70 4.40 4.79
C ILE A 83 -3.82 3.34 4.82
N SER A 84 -3.55 2.09 4.40
CA SER A 84 -4.55 1.00 4.45
C SER A 84 -4.98 0.62 5.88
N LYS A 85 -4.14 0.87 6.89
CA LYS A 85 -4.47 0.71 8.32
C LYS A 85 -5.15 1.94 8.93
N GLY A 86 -5.52 2.93 8.12
CA GLY A 86 -6.29 4.10 8.54
C GLY A 86 -5.48 5.21 9.23
N LEU A 87 -4.20 5.36 8.86
CA LEU A 87 -3.47 6.62 9.08
C LEU A 87 -3.72 7.58 7.92
N ASN A 88 -3.54 8.89 8.16
CA ASN A 88 -3.41 9.87 7.09
C ASN A 88 -1.93 10.06 6.65
N ASP A 89 -1.74 10.78 5.55
CA ASP A 89 -0.43 11.12 4.96
C ASP A 89 0.58 11.66 5.99
N GLN A 90 0.18 12.59 6.86
CA GLN A 90 1.08 13.14 7.90
C GLN A 90 1.48 12.10 8.94
N GLN A 91 0.56 11.20 9.30
CA GLN A 91 0.78 10.17 10.32
C GLN A 91 1.66 9.03 9.78
N ALA A 92 1.41 8.58 8.55
CA ALA A 92 2.29 7.63 7.85
C ALA A 92 3.71 8.21 7.69
N ALA A 93 3.83 9.48 7.28
CA ALA A 93 5.10 10.18 7.20
C ALA A 93 5.87 10.24 8.53
N GLY A 94 5.19 10.45 9.65
CA GLY A 94 5.82 10.50 10.98
C GLY A 94 6.48 9.18 11.40
N ILE A 95 5.84 8.04 11.09
CA ILE A 95 6.43 6.70 11.29
C ILE A 95 7.62 6.50 10.33
N LEU A 96 7.43 6.83 9.05
CA LEU A 96 8.45 6.61 8.01
C LEU A 96 9.73 7.45 8.25
N GLY A 97 9.60 8.65 8.82
CA GLY A 97 10.74 9.48 9.22
C GLY A 97 11.62 8.86 10.31
N ASN A 98 11.06 7.97 11.14
CA ASN A 98 11.80 7.14 12.09
C ASN A 98 12.43 5.92 11.40
N ILE A 99 11.65 5.16 10.62
CA ILE A 99 12.11 3.99 9.86
C ILE A 99 13.31 4.34 8.94
N GLN A 100 13.36 5.57 8.42
CA GLN A 100 14.51 6.06 7.65
C GLN A 100 15.83 6.04 8.44
N GLU A 101 15.80 6.40 9.73
CA GLU A 101 16.98 6.40 10.59
C GLU A 101 17.32 4.99 11.09
N GLU A 102 16.32 4.20 11.49
CA GLU A 102 16.54 2.84 11.98
C GLU A 102 17.09 1.91 10.88
N SER A 103 16.37 1.81 9.76
CA SER A 103 16.65 0.80 8.73
C SER A 103 17.06 1.34 7.38
N GLY A 104 16.76 2.60 7.06
CA GLY A 104 16.80 3.08 5.68
C GLY A 104 15.77 2.34 4.80
N PHE A 105 14.66 1.92 5.39
CA PHE A 105 13.57 1.15 4.77
C PHE A 105 13.94 -0.27 4.29
N SER A 106 15.05 -0.84 4.77
CA SER A 106 15.44 -2.23 4.50
C SER A 106 14.88 -3.21 5.55
N PRO A 107 14.04 -4.20 5.18
CA PRO A 107 13.57 -5.24 6.10
C PRO A 107 14.63 -6.30 6.44
N PHE A 108 15.83 -6.21 5.84
CA PHE A 108 16.95 -7.10 6.18
C PHE A 108 17.98 -6.44 7.11
N ARG A 109 17.81 -5.14 7.43
CA ARG A 109 18.82 -4.34 8.14
C ARG A 109 19.21 -4.99 9.46
N GLN A 110 20.50 -5.23 9.63
CA GLN A 110 21.12 -5.59 10.90
C GLN A 110 21.82 -4.35 11.48
N GLU A 111 21.83 -4.23 12.81
CA GLU A 111 22.54 -3.14 13.49
C GLU A 111 24.04 -3.17 13.13
N GLY A 112 24.60 -2.02 12.73
CA GLY A 112 25.99 -1.92 12.24
C GLY A 112 27.05 -2.47 13.20
N THR A 113 26.86 -2.27 14.52
CA THR A 113 27.73 -2.82 15.59
C THR A 113 27.83 -4.35 15.53
N TYR A 114 26.75 -5.01 15.11
CA TYR A 114 26.59 -6.47 15.08
C TYR A 114 26.40 -7.00 13.66
N ILE A 115 26.90 -6.30 12.64
CA ILE A 115 26.80 -6.72 11.23
C ILE A 115 27.51 -8.06 10.95
N ASN A 116 28.45 -8.48 11.80
CA ASN A 116 29.10 -9.80 11.73
C ASN A 116 28.47 -10.85 12.66
N ASP A 117 27.42 -10.52 13.42
CA ASP A 117 26.77 -11.41 14.39
C ASP A 117 25.25 -11.17 14.44
N PHE A 118 24.55 -11.90 13.58
CA PHE A 118 23.09 -11.86 13.46
C PHE A 118 22.35 -12.52 14.65
N THR A 119 23.04 -12.93 15.71
CA THR A 119 22.39 -13.30 16.99
C THR A 119 22.17 -12.09 17.92
N LYS A 120 22.77 -10.94 17.61
CA LYS A 120 22.78 -9.74 18.47
C LYS A 120 22.21 -8.49 17.78
N GLY A 121 22.16 -7.37 18.51
CA GLY A 121 21.81 -6.05 18.01
C GLY A 121 20.32 -5.82 17.74
N GLY A 122 20.01 -4.79 16.96
CA GLY A 122 18.72 -4.59 16.28
C GLY A 122 18.60 -5.34 14.95
N TYR A 123 17.38 -5.66 14.52
CA TYR A 123 17.07 -6.21 13.18
C TYR A 123 15.75 -5.64 12.60
N GLY A 124 15.65 -5.58 11.27
CA GLY A 124 14.43 -5.24 10.53
C GLY A 124 14.13 -3.74 10.43
N ILE A 125 12.95 -3.40 9.89
CA ILE A 125 12.56 -2.03 9.49
C ILE A 125 12.60 -0.99 10.64
N VAL A 126 12.42 -1.43 11.88
CA VAL A 126 12.42 -0.61 13.11
C VAL A 126 13.47 -1.09 14.13
N GLN A 127 14.49 -1.81 13.65
CA GLN A 127 15.62 -2.30 14.47
C GLN A 127 15.18 -2.95 15.80
N TRP A 128 14.23 -3.90 15.74
CA TRP A 128 13.77 -4.64 16.92
C TRP A 128 14.96 -5.25 17.66
N THR A 129 15.03 -4.99 18.97
CA THR A 129 16.08 -5.44 19.89
C THR A 129 15.52 -6.39 20.96
N GLY A 130 16.40 -7.19 21.57
CA GLY A 130 16.05 -8.05 22.70
C GLY A 130 14.91 -9.04 22.38
N PRO A 131 13.95 -9.28 23.32
CA PRO A 131 12.85 -10.22 23.10
C PRO A 131 11.98 -9.90 21.87
N ARG A 132 11.84 -8.62 21.50
CA ARG A 132 11.10 -8.21 20.28
C ARG A 132 11.79 -8.75 19.03
N ARG A 133 13.13 -8.71 18.99
CA ARG A 133 13.96 -9.25 17.91
C ARG A 133 13.77 -10.75 17.74
N THR A 134 13.83 -11.49 18.84
CA THR A 134 13.62 -12.94 18.84
C THR A 134 12.25 -13.27 18.25
N ALA A 135 11.19 -12.61 18.72
CA ALA A 135 9.84 -12.84 18.22
C ALA A 135 9.68 -12.57 16.71
N ILE A 136 10.26 -11.50 16.15
CA ILE A 136 10.17 -11.25 14.70
C ILE A 136 11.06 -12.20 13.88
N VAL A 137 12.29 -12.49 14.32
CA VAL A 137 13.20 -13.42 13.62
C VAL A 137 12.64 -14.85 13.63
N ASP A 138 12.04 -15.30 14.73
CA ASP A 138 11.39 -16.60 14.84
C ASP A 138 10.14 -16.66 13.95
N ALA A 139 9.33 -15.59 13.89
CA ALA A 139 8.15 -15.52 13.02
C ALA A 139 8.53 -15.54 11.53
N LEU A 140 9.57 -14.80 11.14
CA LEU A 140 10.11 -14.80 9.78
C LEU A 140 10.68 -16.16 9.40
N THR A 141 11.46 -16.79 10.28
CA THR A 141 12.08 -18.10 10.05
C THR A 141 11.03 -19.22 9.99
N SER A 142 9.96 -19.12 10.79
CA SER A 142 8.86 -20.08 10.77
C SER A 142 7.99 -19.97 9.51
N LYS A 143 7.83 -18.75 8.96
CA LYS A 143 6.97 -18.51 7.78
C LYS A 143 7.71 -18.65 6.45
N TYR A 144 8.99 -18.29 6.41
CA TYR A 144 9.83 -18.28 5.20
C TYR A 144 11.26 -18.81 5.47
N PRO A 145 11.41 -20.08 5.88
CA PRO A 145 12.71 -20.64 6.28
C PRO A 145 13.78 -20.52 5.18
N ASP A 146 13.43 -20.76 3.91
CA ASP A 146 14.38 -20.67 2.78
C ASP A 146 14.87 -19.24 2.53
N ILE A 147 13.99 -18.25 2.72
CA ILE A 147 14.31 -16.83 2.55
C ILE A 147 15.25 -16.37 3.67
N MET A 148 14.97 -16.78 4.92
CA MET A 148 15.84 -16.48 6.05
C MET A 148 17.19 -17.19 5.92
N ALA A 149 17.22 -18.48 5.55
CA ALA A 149 18.45 -19.22 5.32
C ALA A 149 19.34 -18.58 4.22
N LYS A 150 18.72 -17.96 3.19
CA LYS A 150 19.43 -17.29 2.10
C LYS A 150 19.93 -15.89 2.46
N TYR A 151 19.11 -15.06 3.12
CA TYR A 151 19.38 -13.62 3.26
C TYR A 151 19.69 -13.13 4.70
N PHE A 152 19.52 -13.95 5.75
CA PHE A 152 19.79 -13.55 7.15
C PHE A 152 21.31 -13.57 7.46
N ASN A 153 22.08 -12.75 6.75
CA ASN A 153 23.52 -12.65 6.88
C ASN A 153 24.06 -11.28 6.41
N LYS A 154 25.34 -11.04 6.69
CA LYS A 154 26.02 -9.74 6.52
C LYS A 154 26.05 -9.16 5.10
N GLN A 155 25.82 -9.96 4.06
CA GLN A 155 25.75 -9.47 2.69
C GLN A 155 24.52 -8.57 2.48
N TYR A 156 23.42 -8.87 3.16
CA TYR A 156 22.10 -8.29 2.89
C TYR A 156 21.62 -7.31 3.96
N GLY A 157 22.11 -7.44 5.21
CA GLY A 157 21.71 -6.56 6.32
C GLY A 157 22.40 -5.20 6.38
N GLY A 158 23.05 -4.76 5.30
CA GLY A 158 23.64 -3.43 5.19
C GLY A 158 22.63 -2.29 5.01
N ALA A 159 23.13 -1.08 4.81
CA ALA A 159 22.30 0.05 4.38
C ALA A 159 21.93 -0.06 2.90
N THR A 160 20.73 0.38 2.53
CA THR A 160 20.23 0.39 1.15
C THR A 160 20.08 1.82 0.62
N SER A 161 19.76 1.96 -0.67
CA SER A 161 19.68 3.27 -1.34
C SER A 161 18.38 3.45 -2.13
N LYS A 162 18.01 4.71 -2.37
CA LYS A 162 16.81 5.09 -3.15
C LYS A 162 16.84 4.55 -4.59
N ALA A 163 18.04 4.39 -5.17
CA ALA A 163 18.22 3.91 -6.54
C ALA A 163 17.66 2.48 -6.75
N ASN A 164 17.79 1.62 -5.74
CA ASN A 164 17.28 0.24 -5.78
C ASN A 164 15.91 0.11 -5.07
N GLY A 165 15.15 1.21 -4.96
CA GLY A 165 13.89 1.23 -4.21
C GLY A 165 14.02 0.90 -2.72
N TYR A 166 15.23 1.03 -2.16
CA TYR A 166 15.65 0.60 -0.82
C TYR A 166 15.68 -0.92 -0.56
N VAL A 167 15.62 -1.74 -1.61
CA VAL A 167 15.86 -3.19 -1.55
C VAL A 167 17.37 -3.47 -1.56
N PRO A 168 17.90 -4.40 -0.73
CA PRO A 168 19.30 -4.83 -0.82
C PRO A 168 19.62 -5.53 -2.14
N GLU A 169 20.84 -5.35 -2.63
CA GLU A 169 21.29 -5.94 -3.90
C GLU A 169 21.30 -7.48 -3.84
N GLY A 170 20.82 -8.14 -4.90
CA GLY A 170 20.73 -9.60 -4.98
C GLY A 170 19.49 -10.24 -4.33
N ILE A 171 18.63 -9.46 -3.66
CA ILE A 171 17.33 -9.93 -3.17
C ILE A 171 16.27 -9.74 -4.27
N SER A 172 15.40 -10.73 -4.47
CA SER A 172 14.24 -10.57 -5.37
C SER A 172 13.19 -9.65 -4.75
N VAL A 173 12.44 -8.92 -5.58
CA VAL A 173 11.34 -8.06 -5.10
C VAL A 173 10.29 -8.89 -4.35
N GLU A 174 10.03 -10.12 -4.79
CA GLU A 174 9.10 -11.04 -4.15
C GLU A 174 9.56 -11.46 -2.75
N ASP A 175 10.85 -11.77 -2.57
CA ASP A 175 11.41 -12.15 -1.26
C ASP A 175 11.43 -10.96 -0.28
N ASN A 176 11.82 -9.77 -0.78
CA ASN A 176 11.74 -8.53 0.00
C ASN A 176 10.32 -8.26 0.49
N ASP A 177 9.33 -8.43 -0.39
CA ASP A 177 7.94 -8.10 -0.09
C ASP A 177 7.29 -9.11 0.87
N LYS A 178 7.68 -10.39 0.82
CA LYS A 178 7.31 -11.42 1.81
C LYS A 178 7.80 -11.06 3.22
N ILE A 179 9.07 -10.67 3.37
CA ILE A 179 9.66 -10.29 4.67
C ILE A 179 9.05 -8.96 5.15
N LEU A 180 9.01 -7.95 4.29
CA LEU A 180 8.45 -6.62 4.60
C LEU A 180 6.98 -6.70 5.06
N ALA A 181 6.16 -7.56 4.43
CA ALA A 181 4.77 -7.77 4.84
C ALA A 181 4.64 -8.30 6.28
N VAL A 182 5.50 -9.24 6.69
CA VAL A 182 5.48 -9.80 8.05
C VAL A 182 5.96 -8.79 9.07
N GLU A 183 7.03 -8.04 8.76
CA GLU A 183 7.52 -6.98 9.64
C GLU A 183 6.47 -5.87 9.84
N LEU A 184 5.75 -5.49 8.77
CA LEU A 184 4.66 -4.51 8.85
C LEU A 184 3.43 -5.04 9.63
N ASP A 185 3.05 -6.31 9.46
CA ASP A 185 1.98 -6.95 10.26
C ASP A 185 2.36 -7.10 11.74
N PHE A 186 3.62 -7.38 12.04
CA PHE A 186 4.15 -7.44 13.41
C PHE A 186 4.15 -6.05 14.05
N LEU A 187 4.72 -5.05 13.36
CA LEU A 187 4.74 -3.63 13.79
C LEU A 187 3.34 -3.11 14.11
N TYR A 188 2.36 -3.42 13.26
CA TYR A 188 0.96 -3.02 13.47
C TYR A 188 0.33 -3.71 14.69
N GLN A 189 0.51 -5.03 14.86
CA GLN A 189 0.02 -5.75 16.03
C GLN A 189 0.68 -5.26 17.33
N GLU A 190 1.99 -4.96 17.30
CA GLU A 190 2.72 -4.50 18.48
C GLU A 190 2.27 -3.09 18.91
N SER A 191 2.17 -2.15 17.96
CA SER A 191 1.80 -0.75 18.25
C SER A 191 0.31 -0.54 18.57
N THR A 192 -0.57 -1.44 18.12
CA THR A 192 -2.00 -1.42 18.51
C THR A 192 -2.26 -2.07 19.88
N THR A 193 -1.34 -2.89 20.40
CA THR A 193 -1.49 -3.57 21.71
C THR A 193 -0.68 -2.90 22.83
N ARG A 194 0.43 -2.24 22.51
CA ARG A 194 1.23 -1.46 23.47
C ARG A 194 0.54 -0.14 23.83
N THR A 195 0.36 0.11 25.12
CA THR A 195 -0.05 1.43 25.65
C THR A 195 1.05 2.47 25.42
N VAL A 196 0.68 3.69 25.04
CA VAL A 196 1.64 4.78 24.83
C VAL A 196 2.33 5.19 26.13
N ARG A 197 3.63 5.53 26.03
CA ARG A 197 4.41 6.08 27.13
C ARG A 197 3.81 7.41 27.61
N SER A 198 3.59 7.51 28.91
CA SER A 198 3.10 8.73 29.55
C SER A 198 3.93 9.96 29.16
N GLY A 199 3.23 11.04 28.76
CA GLY A 199 3.81 12.27 28.24
C GLY A 199 3.98 12.36 26.71
N TYR A 200 3.81 11.25 25.97
CA TYR A 200 4.13 11.18 24.53
C TYR A 200 2.98 10.67 23.66
N GLY A 201 1.73 10.96 24.03
CA GLY A 201 0.54 10.56 23.29
C GLY A 201 -0.75 10.75 24.07
N VAL A 202 -1.83 10.08 23.65
CA VAL A 202 -3.11 10.10 24.35
C VAL A 202 -3.04 9.15 25.55
N SER A 203 -3.10 9.70 26.76
CA SER A 203 -2.92 8.93 28.00
C SER A 203 -3.88 7.74 28.09
N GLY A 204 -3.32 6.54 28.23
CA GLY A 204 -4.07 5.28 28.31
C GLY A 204 -4.49 4.67 26.96
N ALA A 205 -4.26 5.34 25.84
CA ALA A 205 -4.48 4.78 24.50
C ALA A 205 -3.30 3.90 24.05
N SER A 206 -3.49 3.17 22.93
CA SER A 206 -2.38 2.49 22.27
C SER A 206 -1.38 3.49 21.66
N GLU A 207 -0.18 3.02 21.33
CA GLU A 207 0.79 3.78 20.53
C GLU A 207 0.17 4.14 19.15
N TRP A 208 -0.54 3.19 18.52
CA TRP A 208 -1.22 3.39 17.25
C TRP A 208 -2.33 4.45 17.30
N ASP A 209 -3.20 4.41 18.32
CA ASP A 209 -4.28 5.38 18.48
C ASP A 209 -3.74 6.78 18.84
N SER A 210 -2.62 6.85 19.55
CA SER A 210 -1.90 8.11 19.81
C SER A 210 -1.34 8.73 18.53
N ILE A 211 -0.88 7.92 17.57
CA ILE A 211 -0.48 8.38 16.23
C ILE A 211 -1.70 8.84 15.44
N LYS A 212 -2.83 8.11 15.48
CA LYS A 212 -4.08 8.51 14.82
C LYS A 212 -4.68 9.81 15.37
N ALA A 213 -4.39 10.14 16.63
CA ALA A 213 -4.73 11.42 17.24
C ALA A 213 -3.74 12.56 16.91
N ALA A 214 -2.57 12.26 16.33
CA ALA A 214 -1.56 13.26 16.03
C ALA A 214 -1.95 14.13 14.83
N SER A 215 -1.89 15.45 15.01
CA SER A 215 -2.30 16.46 14.03
C SER A 215 -1.18 16.96 13.09
N SER A 216 0.04 16.42 13.22
CA SER A 216 1.19 16.80 12.39
C SER A 216 2.22 15.66 12.28
N ILE A 217 3.08 15.75 11.26
CA ILE A 217 4.19 14.81 11.03
C ILE A 217 5.10 14.74 12.26
N LYS A 218 5.44 15.88 12.85
CA LYS A 218 6.26 15.91 14.07
C LYS A 218 5.56 15.23 15.24
N ALA A 219 4.27 15.49 15.47
CA ALA A 219 3.54 14.84 16.56
C ALA A 219 3.48 13.31 16.38
N ALA A 220 3.25 12.81 15.16
CA ALA A 220 3.28 11.38 14.87
C ALA A 220 4.70 10.77 15.04
N SER A 221 5.73 11.48 14.56
CA SER A 221 7.14 11.12 14.71
C SER A 221 7.58 11.08 16.18
N ASP A 222 7.12 12.03 17.00
CA ASP A 222 7.44 12.11 18.43
C ASP A 222 6.78 10.95 19.20
N VAL A 223 5.52 10.62 18.93
CA VAL A 223 4.85 9.42 19.51
C VAL A 223 5.65 8.15 19.20
N TRP A 224 6.05 7.97 17.94
CA TRP A 224 6.83 6.81 17.51
C TRP A 224 8.21 6.74 18.18
N LEU A 225 8.97 7.84 18.14
CA LEU A 225 10.31 7.93 18.71
C LEU A 225 10.33 7.68 20.22
N TYR A 226 9.48 8.40 20.96
CA TYR A 226 9.54 8.42 22.42
C TYR A 226 8.78 7.26 23.07
N SER A 227 7.84 6.62 22.37
CA SER A 227 7.11 5.45 22.87
C SER A 227 7.54 4.14 22.19
N PHE A 228 7.42 4.04 20.87
CA PHE A 228 7.61 2.77 20.15
C PHE A 228 9.09 2.34 20.15
N GLU A 229 9.98 3.21 19.62
CA GLU A 229 11.40 2.93 19.40
C GLU A 229 12.25 3.07 20.68
N ARG A 230 12.16 4.23 21.33
CA ARG A 230 12.94 4.60 22.53
C ARG A 230 14.47 4.40 22.37
N PRO A 231 15.11 4.94 21.31
CA PRO A 231 16.56 4.83 21.11
C PRO A 231 17.34 5.57 22.21
N LEU A 232 18.66 5.33 22.28
CA LEU A 232 19.52 5.94 23.29
C LEU A 232 19.55 7.49 23.19
N ASP A 233 19.59 8.03 21.97
CA ASP A 233 19.43 9.46 21.73
C ASP A 233 17.94 9.81 21.62
N GLN A 234 17.41 10.45 22.66
CA GLN A 234 16.06 11.05 22.71
C GLN A 234 16.14 12.58 22.78
N SER A 235 17.17 13.19 22.19
CA SER A 235 17.33 14.65 22.14
C SER A 235 16.29 15.30 21.23
N PRO A 236 15.89 16.57 21.51
CA PRO A 236 15.01 17.33 20.62
C PRO A 236 15.57 17.48 19.20
N ALA A 237 16.89 17.49 19.02
CA ALA A 237 17.54 17.54 17.72
C ALA A 237 17.37 16.24 16.92
N HIS A 238 17.53 15.08 17.55
CA HIS A 238 17.29 13.78 16.91
C HIS A 238 15.80 13.58 16.58
N ALA A 239 14.89 14.04 17.46
CA ALA A 239 13.46 14.07 17.21
C ALA A 239 13.09 14.97 16.02
N GLN A 240 13.69 16.16 15.92
CA GLN A 240 13.48 17.04 14.78
C GLN A 240 14.00 16.42 13.48
N LYS A 241 15.20 15.82 13.49
CA LYS A 241 15.77 15.12 12.32
C LYS A 241 14.81 14.06 11.74
N ARG A 242 14.15 13.29 12.61
CA ARG A 242 13.18 12.25 12.24
C ARG A 242 11.87 12.85 11.71
N ALA A 243 11.40 13.96 12.28
CA ALA A 243 10.28 14.71 11.74
C ALA A 243 10.61 15.34 10.37
N ASP A 244 11.83 15.85 10.16
CA ASP A 244 12.30 16.41 8.89
C ASP A 244 12.45 15.33 7.81
N ASN A 245 12.84 14.11 8.20
CA ASN A 245 12.80 12.94 7.32
C ASN A 245 11.36 12.60 6.92
N GLY A 246 10.44 12.58 7.88
CA GLY A 246 9.00 12.43 7.62
C GLY A 246 8.47 13.50 6.66
N GLN A 247 8.86 14.76 6.83
CA GLN A 247 8.47 15.86 5.95
C GLN A 247 8.91 15.63 4.50
N LYS A 248 10.16 15.17 4.26
CA LYS A 248 10.64 14.83 2.91
C LYS A 248 9.79 13.72 2.28
N ILE A 249 9.47 12.68 3.05
CA ILE A 249 8.68 11.53 2.59
C ILE A 249 7.22 11.94 2.30
N TYR A 250 6.65 12.80 3.14
CA TYR A 250 5.35 13.43 2.90
C TYR A 250 5.35 14.23 1.60
N ASP A 251 6.37 15.06 1.37
CA ASP A 251 6.46 15.87 0.16
C ASP A 251 6.68 15.03 -1.12
N GLU A 252 7.23 13.82 -1.00
CA GLU A 252 7.34 12.83 -2.09
C GLU A 252 6.07 12.01 -2.34
N LEU A 253 5.24 11.72 -1.32
CA LEU A 253 4.15 10.73 -1.40
C LEU A 253 2.73 11.24 -1.07
N LYS A 254 2.57 12.47 -0.57
CA LYS A 254 1.24 13.03 -0.25
C LYS A 254 0.28 13.02 -1.44
N GLY A 255 -0.94 12.57 -1.21
CA GLY A 255 -1.97 12.41 -2.25
C GLY A 255 -1.70 11.29 -3.27
N THR A 256 -0.63 10.50 -3.14
CA THR A 256 -0.48 9.27 -3.92
C THR A 256 -1.50 8.23 -3.46
N THR A 257 -2.18 7.59 -4.42
CA THR A 257 -3.15 6.53 -4.14
C THR A 257 -2.45 5.16 -4.26
N PRO A 258 -2.71 4.19 -3.36
CA PRO A 258 -2.11 2.86 -3.44
C PRO A 258 -2.35 2.17 -4.79
N SER A 259 -1.27 1.96 -5.56
CA SER A 259 -1.32 1.28 -6.85
C SER A 259 -0.98 -0.20 -6.68
N ALA A 260 -1.92 -1.08 -7.03
CA ALA A 260 -1.72 -2.52 -6.98
C ALA A 260 -0.67 -2.96 -8.03
N GLY A 261 0.47 -3.48 -7.56
CA GLY A 261 1.60 -3.85 -8.40
C GLY A 261 1.31 -5.04 -9.32
N ALA A 262 1.83 -5.01 -10.54
CA ALA A 262 1.73 -6.11 -11.49
C ALA A 262 2.70 -7.26 -11.13
N SER A 263 2.21 -8.50 -11.20
CA SER A 263 3.06 -9.69 -11.09
C SER A 263 3.65 -10.07 -12.45
N THR A 264 4.91 -10.50 -12.46
CA THR A 264 5.63 -10.89 -13.69
C THR A 264 5.66 -12.41 -13.83
N THR A 265 4.69 -12.99 -14.52
CA THR A 265 4.67 -14.42 -14.88
C THR A 265 5.16 -14.65 -16.30
N THR A 266 6.39 -15.15 -16.44
CA THR A 266 6.93 -15.65 -17.70
C THR A 266 6.10 -16.84 -18.22
N GLY A 267 5.89 -16.91 -19.53
CA GLY A 267 4.84 -17.74 -20.13
C GLY A 267 5.01 -19.27 -20.02
N GLY A 268 3.88 -19.95 -19.84
CA GLY A 268 3.72 -21.40 -20.01
C GLY A 268 2.66 -21.71 -21.08
N THR A 269 2.91 -22.70 -21.93
CA THR A 269 2.13 -22.94 -23.16
C THR A 269 0.67 -23.35 -22.91
N THR A 270 -0.23 -22.84 -23.73
CA THR A 270 -1.67 -23.14 -23.69
C THR A 270 -2.00 -24.54 -24.21
N THR A 271 -2.79 -25.30 -23.44
CA THR A 271 -3.62 -26.40 -23.95
C THR A 271 -5.05 -26.16 -23.49
N GLN A 272 -5.98 -25.99 -24.41
CA GLN A 272 -7.41 -25.86 -24.07
C GLN A 272 -7.99 -27.21 -23.66
N SER A 273 -8.76 -27.22 -22.57
CA SER A 273 -9.67 -28.32 -22.23
C SER A 273 -11.02 -27.72 -21.84
N THR A 274 -12.09 -28.14 -22.54
CA THR A 274 -13.44 -27.61 -22.36
C THR A 274 -14.20 -28.43 -21.32
N GLY A 275 -14.14 -28.02 -20.05
CA GLY A 275 -14.95 -28.58 -18.97
C GLY A 275 -16.24 -27.78 -18.76
N THR A 276 -17.39 -28.38 -19.05
CA THR A 276 -18.71 -27.86 -18.64
C THR A 276 -19.00 -28.24 -17.19
N CYS A 277 -19.53 -27.31 -16.39
CA CYS A 277 -19.94 -27.58 -15.02
C CYS A 277 -21.17 -28.50 -14.95
N SER A 278 -21.11 -29.43 -13.99
CA SER A 278 -22.22 -30.22 -13.43
C SER A 278 -22.07 -30.23 -11.91
#